data_AF-A0AA35U3M7-F1
#
_entry.id   AF-A0AA35U3M7-F1
#
_cell.length_a   1.000
_cell.length_b   1.000
_cell.length_c   1.000
_cell.angle_alpha   90.00
_cell.angle_beta   90.00
_cell.angle_gamma   90.00
#
_symmetry.space_group_name_H-M   'P 1'
#
loop_
_entity.id
_entity.type
_entity.pdbx_description
1 polymer ?
#
loop_
_entity_poly.entity_id
_entity_poly.type
_entity_poly.pdbx_seq_one_letter_code
_entity_poly.pdbx_strand_id
1 'polypeptide(L)' 'MKNPFTAHPHQVGESYIKHFGFAAKTGLKLILWGGVALIHGVFPFLFTAYVSIRIKELYRQITERN' A
#
# COMPACT_ATOMS: atom_id res chain seq x y z
N MET A 1 -26.82 -2.93 -13.81
CA MET A 1 -25.35 -2.75 -13.88
C MET A 1 -24.80 -2.61 -12.46
N LYS A 2 -23.65 -3.23 -12.11
CA LYS A 2 -23.01 -3.02 -10.79
C LYS A 2 -22.26 -1.69 -10.80
N ASN A 3 -22.37 -0.88 -9.73
CA ASN A 3 -21.66 0.39 -9.62
C ASN A 3 -20.15 0.11 -9.44
N PRO A 4 -19.27 0.59 -10.34
CA PRO A 4 -17.84 0.27 -10.29
C PRO A 4 -17.11 0.84 -9.06
N PHE A 5 -17.63 1.92 -8.47
CA PHE A 5 -17.05 2.54 -7.27
C PHE A 5 -17.38 1.78 -5.99
N THR A 6 -18.55 1.13 -5.92
CA THR A 6 -19.01 0.50 -4.68
C THR A 6 -19.02 -1.03 -4.74
N ALA A 7 -19.02 -1.62 -5.94
CA ALA A 7 -19.05 -3.08 -6.09
C ALA A 7 -17.87 -3.78 -5.42
N HIS A 8 -16.64 -3.31 -5.66
CA HIS A 8 -15.45 -3.90 -5.04
C HIS A 8 -15.36 -3.59 -3.53
N PRO A 9 -15.48 -2.34 -3.05
CA PRO A 9 -15.46 -2.07 -1.61
C PRO A 9 -16.50 -2.88 -0.83
N HIS A 10 -17.72 -3.04 -1.36
CA HIS A 10 -18.74 -3.86 -0.72
C HIS A 10 -18.40 -5.36 -0.68
N GLN A 11 -17.70 -5.89 -1.70
CA GLN A 11 -17.24 -7.30 -1.70
C GLN A 11 -16.26 -7.60 -0.56
N VAL A 12 -15.51 -6.60 -0.12
CA VAL A 12 -14.54 -6.69 1.00
C VAL A 12 -15.08 -6.04 2.28
N GLY A 13 -16.40 -5.84 2.38
CA GLY A 13 -17.04 -5.33 3.61
C GLY A 13 -16.74 -3.86 3.96
N GLU A 14 -16.42 -3.02 2.98
CA GLU A 14 -16.04 -1.63 3.19
C GLU A 14 -16.88 -0.61 2.38
N SER A 15 -17.02 0.60 2.93
CA SER A 15 -17.53 1.74 2.16
C SER A 15 -16.46 2.25 1.19
N TYR A 16 -16.91 2.89 0.09
CA TYR A 16 -16.00 3.47 -0.89
C TYR A 16 -14.97 4.41 -0.25
N ILE A 17 -15.39 5.30 0.66
CA ILE A 17 -14.49 6.27 1.30
C ILE A 17 -13.44 5.59 2.19
N LYS A 18 -13.81 4.56 2.95
CA LYS A 18 -12.87 3.78 3.76
C LYS A 18 -11.84 3.09 2.86
N HIS A 19 -12.32 2.43 1.81
CA HIS A 19 -11.48 1.70 0.88
C HIS A 19 -10.53 2.61 0.11
N PHE A 20 -11.05 3.71 -0.42
CA PHE A 20 -10.30 4.73 -1.14
C PHE A 20 -9.23 5.37 -0.26
N GLY A 21 -9.57 5.76 0.97
CA GLY A 21 -8.61 6.37 1.89
C GLY A 21 -7.42 5.46 2.19
N PHE A 22 -7.69 4.16 2.44
CA PHE A 22 -6.62 3.17 2.59
C PHE A 22 -5.79 3.02 1.32
N ALA A 23 -6.44 2.87 0.16
CA ALA A 23 -5.76 2.68 -1.12
C ALA A 23 -4.89 3.89 -1.49
N ALA A 24 -5.39 5.11 -1.31
CA ALA A 24 -4.67 6.36 -1.57
C ALA A 24 -3.43 6.50 -0.67
N LYS A 25 -3.58 6.26 0.63
CA LYS A 25 -2.46 6.29 1.59
C LYS A 25 -1.41 5.23 1.27
N THR A 26 -1.85 4.03 0.91
CA THR A 26 -0.96 2.92 0.51
C THR A 26 -0.22 3.26 -0.78
N GLY A 27 -0.91 3.79 -1.80
CA GLY A 27 -0.29 4.20 -3.06
C GLY A 27 0.80 5.26 -2.87
N LEU A 28 0.54 6.30 -2.08
CA LEU A 28 1.54 7.33 -1.77
C LEU A 28 2.78 6.75 -1.07
N LYS A 29 2.59 5.84 -0.10
CA LYS A 29 3.70 5.13 0.55
C LYS A 29 4.51 4.31 -0.44
N LEU A 30 3.85 3.57 -1.34
CA LEU A 30 4.54 2.73 -2.33
C LEU A 30 5.37 3.56 -3.31
N ILE A 31 4.87 4.72 -3.75
CA ILE A 31 5.65 5.65 -4.59
C ILE A 31 6.92 6.10 -3.86
N LEU A 32 6.78 6.53 -2.60
CA LEU A 32 7.92 6.96 -1.79
C LEU A 32 8.92 5.81 -1.55
N TRP A 33 8.43 4.62 -1.19
CA TRP A 33 9.28 3.45 -0.95
C TRP A 33 9.96 2.97 -2.22
N GLY A 34 9.32 3.08 -3.38
CA GLY A 34 9.93 2.84 -4.68
C GLY A 34 11.10 3.79 -4.92
N GLY A 35 10.92 5.09 -4.65
CA GLY A 35 12.02 6.06 -4.70
C GLY A 35 13.18 5.71 -3.76
N VAL A 36 12.88 5.32 -2.52
CA VAL A 36 13.90 4.87 -1.57
C VAL A 36 14.63 3.62 -2.05
N ALA A 37 13.92 2.65 -2.66
CA ALA A 37 14.53 1.44 -3.21
C ALA A 37 15.48 1.77 -4.37
N LEU A 38 15.12 2.72 -5.25
CA LEU A 38 15.99 3.18 -6.32
C LEU A 38 17.26 3.84 -5.78
N ILE A 39 17.13 4.73 -4.78
CA ILE A 39 18.29 5.34 -4.11
C ILE A 39 19.19 4.27 -3.49
N HIS A 40 18.61 3.28 -2.81
CA HIS A 40 19.35 2.15 -2.26
C HIS A 40 20.06 1.32 -3.36
N GLY A 41 19.43 1.12 -4.52
CA GLY A 41 20.04 0.42 -5.65
C GLY A 41 21.29 1.13 -6.19
N VAL A 42 21.34 2.46 -6.12
CA VAL A 42 22.53 3.26 -6.46
C VAL A 42 23.54 3.30 -5.31
N PHE A 43 23.04 3.43 -4.07
CA PHE A 43 23.84 3.57 -2.85
C PHE A 43 23.46 2.45 -1.85
N PRO A 44 24.05 1.25 -1.96
CA PRO A 44 23.60 0.06 -1.21
C PRO A 44 23.80 0.17 0.31
N PHE A 45 24.59 1.12 0.78
CA PHE A 45 24.77 1.40 2.21
C PHE A 45 23.68 2.32 2.81
N LEU A 46 22.86 2.97 1.98
CA LEU A 46 21.71 3.76 2.43
C LEU A 46 20.45 2.89 2.50
N PHE A 47 19.63 3.03 3.54
CA PHE A 47 18.31 2.39 3.63
C PHE A 47 18.26 0.85 3.54
N THR A 48 19.33 0.16 3.95
CA THR A 48 19.57 -1.30 3.79
C THR A 48 18.39 -2.25 4.03
N ALA A 49 17.51 -1.95 5.00
CA ALA A 49 16.32 -2.76 5.28
C ALA A 49 15.00 -1.97 5.25
N TYR A 50 15.04 -0.70 4.86
CA TYR A 50 13.89 0.20 5.04
C TYR A 50 12.67 -0.29 4.27
N VAL A 51 12.82 -0.53 2.96
CA VAL A 51 11.69 -0.86 2.09
C VAL A 51 11.15 -2.27 2.40
N SER A 52 12.02 -3.24 2.65
CA SER A 52 11.61 -4.62 2.94
C SER A 52 10.82 -4.72 4.25
N ILE A 53 11.24 -4.02 5.32
CA ILE A 53 10.48 -3.95 6.58
C ILE A 53 9.10 -3.32 6.34
N ARG A 54 9.04 -2.23 5.58
CA ARG A 54 7.79 -1.51 5.31
C ARG A 54 6.81 -2.32 4.46
N ILE A 55 7.30 -3.09 3.48
CA ILE A 55 6.47 -4.00 2.68
C ILE A 55 5.91 -5.13 3.54
N LYS A 56 6.71 -5.73 4.42
CA LYS A 56 6.23 -6.78 5.35
C LYS A 56 5.13 -6.25 6.26
N GLU A 57 5.31 -5.04 6.78
CA GLU A 57 4.30 -4.39 7.62
C GLU A 57 3.03 -4.04 6.82
N LEU A 58 3.16 -3.57 5.58
CA LEU A 58 2.00 -3.34 4.71
C LEU A 58 1.28 -4.64 4.38
N TYR A 59 2.00 -5.72 4.09
CA TYR A 59 1.42 -7.04 3.83
C TYR A 59 0.60 -7.53 5.02
N ARG A 60 1.15 -7.39 6.24
CA ARG A 60 0.43 -7.69 7.48
C ARG A 60 -0.84 -6.86 7.61
N GLN A 61 -0.74 -5.54 7.39
CA GLN A 61 -1.91 -4.63 7.43
C GLN A 61 -2.99 -4.98 6.39
N ILE A 62 -2.60 -5.43 5.19
CA ILE A 62 -3.54 -5.85 4.15
C ILE A 62 -4.21 -7.18 4.52
N THR A 63 -3.47 -8.11 5.11
CA THR A 63 -3.95 -9.46 5.44
C THR A 63 -4.84 -9.49 6.68
N GLU A 64 -4.57 -8.61 7.66
CA GLU A 64 -5.40 -8.44 8.85
C GLU A 64 -6.61 -7.52 8.60
N ARG A 65 -6.70 -6.93 7.40
CA ARG A 65 -7.84 -6.10 7.01
C ARG A 65 -9.03 -7.01 6.68
N ASN A 66 -10.19 -6.60 7.19
CA ASN A 66 -11.49 -7.28 7.10
C ASN A 66 -11.77 -8.01 5.79
#